data_AF-A0A517M5U4-F1
#
_entry.id   AF-A0A517M5U4-F1
#
_cell.length_a   1.000
_cell.length_b   1.000
_cell.length_c   1.000
_cell.angle_alpha   90.00
_cell.angle_beta   90.00
_cell.angle_gamma   90.00
#
_symmetry.space_group_name_H-M   'P 1'
#
loop_
_entity.id
_entity.type
_entity.pdbx_description
1 polymer ?
#
loop_
_entity_poly.entity_id
_entity_poly.type
_entity_poly.pdbx_seq_one_letter_code
_entity_poly.pdbx_strand_id
1 'polypeptide(L)'
;MKIFLPVLFALCTAMCWGMYGPTIGNAQSKSWSPFKPYVFIGIAYLVLAIIGGLIAMRLKGDTFSYTGEHFAPAKWGFLAGCLGALGALFLTSAMMTSKGNALLVMPIVFGGAVSVTALYSTWRLWGHVQISPVLWVGIAMVAVGVILVATNTPHGHAAAKPAAAAATAGDSAAPEPAAPAIGGSDDADPEPIAPDSKS
;
A
#
# COMPACT_ATOMS: atom_id res chain seq x y z
N MET A 1 26.68 24.90 -10.30
CA MET A 1 25.90 24.10 -9.33
C MET A 1 24.46 23.82 -9.80
N LYS A 2 24.25 23.36 -11.04
CA LYS A 2 22.88 23.15 -11.60
C LYS A 2 22.36 21.72 -11.49
N ILE A 3 23.22 20.73 -11.28
CA ILE A 3 22.83 19.31 -11.21
C ILE A 3 22.44 18.85 -9.80
N PHE A 4 22.87 19.56 -8.76
CA PHE A 4 22.56 19.21 -7.36
C PHE A 4 21.06 19.26 -7.07
N LEU A 5 20.34 20.23 -7.63
CA LEU A 5 18.91 20.40 -7.37
C LEU A 5 18.06 19.26 -7.99
N PRO A 6 18.25 18.88 -9.28
CA PRO A 6 17.61 17.67 -9.83
C PRO A 6 17.96 16.39 -9.06
N VAL A 7 19.22 16.23 -8.64
CA VAL A 7 19.64 15.06 -7.85
C VAL A 7 18.93 15.02 -6.50
N LEU A 8 18.79 16.16 -5.81
CA LEU A 8 18.04 16.25 -4.57
C LEU A 8 16.57 15.84 -4.77
N PHE A 9 15.90 16.37 -5.79
CA PHE A 9 14.51 15.98 -6.09
C PHE A 9 14.39 14.50 -6.47
N ALA A 10 15.38 13.92 -7.16
CA ALA A 10 15.41 12.50 -7.46
C ALA A 10 15.56 11.64 -6.19
N LEU A 11 16.41 12.07 -5.25
CA LEU A 11 16.56 11.39 -3.95
C LEU A 11 15.29 11.49 -3.09
N CYS A 12 14.65 12.66 -3.03
CA CYS A 12 13.35 12.81 -2.37
C CYS A 12 12.28 11.92 -3.01
N THR A 13 12.29 11.82 -4.35
CA THR A 13 11.40 10.94 -5.10
C THR A 13 11.64 9.47 -4.72
N ALA A 14 12.89 9.03 -4.70
CA ALA A 14 13.28 7.68 -4.28
C ALA A 14 12.85 7.38 -2.83
N MET A 15 12.96 8.35 -1.93
CA MET A 15 12.49 8.23 -0.55
C MET A 15 10.97 8.05 -0.48
N CYS A 16 10.20 8.92 -1.14
CA CYS A 16 8.73 8.83 -1.17
C CYS A 16 8.25 7.48 -1.72
N TRP A 17 8.85 7.02 -2.83
CA TRP A 17 8.52 5.73 -3.44
C TRP A 17 9.02 4.52 -2.62
N GLY A 18 10.15 4.64 -1.94
CA GLY A 18 10.63 3.60 -1.01
C GLY A 18 9.68 3.42 0.19
N MET A 19 9.17 4.52 0.75
CA MET A 19 8.22 4.51 1.86
C MET A 19 6.79 4.13 1.45
N TYR A 20 6.47 4.25 0.16
CA TYR A 20 5.16 3.90 -0.39
C TYR A 20 4.80 2.42 -0.16
N GLY A 21 5.73 1.50 -0.39
CA GLY A 21 5.51 0.06 -0.22
C GLY A 21 5.00 -0.32 1.19
N PRO A 22 5.73 0.02 2.27
CA PRO A 22 5.28 -0.18 3.64
C PRO A 22 3.95 0.52 3.97
N THR A 23 3.76 1.74 3.46
CA THR A 23 2.52 2.52 3.70
C THR A 23 1.30 1.84 3.09
N ILE A 24 1.42 1.25 1.89
CA ILE A 24 0.37 0.42 1.29
C ILE A 24 0.18 -0.89 2.05
N GLY A 25 1.26 -1.51 2.54
CA GLY A 25 1.17 -2.67 3.42
C GLY A 25 0.27 -2.40 4.63
N ASN A 26 0.42 -1.23 5.25
CA ASN A 26 -0.42 -0.78 6.38
C ASN A 26 -1.87 -0.48 5.98
N ALA A 27 -2.13 -0.12 4.72
CA ALA A 27 -3.47 0.12 4.21
C ALA A 27 -4.23 -1.18 3.87
N GLN A 28 -3.59 -2.35 4.01
CA GLN A 28 -4.26 -3.63 3.81
C GLN A 28 -5.26 -3.90 4.92
N SER A 29 -6.48 -4.30 4.52
CA SER A 29 -7.52 -4.72 5.44
C SER A 29 -8.01 -6.11 5.06
N LYS A 30 -8.29 -6.94 6.06
CA LYS A 30 -8.94 -8.24 5.85
C LYS A 30 -10.42 -8.10 5.47
N SER A 31 -11.04 -6.96 5.78
CA SER A 31 -12.47 -6.72 5.58
C SER A 31 -12.79 -5.92 4.31
N TRP A 32 -11.81 -5.28 3.68
CA TRP A 32 -12.02 -4.45 2.49
C TRP A 32 -11.24 -4.96 1.29
N SER A 33 -11.83 -4.74 0.11
CA SER A 33 -11.15 -4.99 -1.15
C SER A 33 -9.94 -4.07 -1.34
N PRO A 34 -8.90 -4.56 -2.05
CA PRO A 34 -7.77 -3.77 -2.55
C PRO A 34 -8.08 -2.41 -3.18
N PHE A 35 -9.26 -2.28 -3.79
CA PHE A 35 -9.62 -1.07 -4.50
C PHE A 35 -9.97 0.09 -3.57
N LYS A 36 -10.34 -0.16 -2.31
CA LYS A 36 -10.74 0.94 -1.41
C LYS A 36 -9.53 1.81 -1.00
N PRO A 37 -8.38 1.26 -0.56
CA PRO A 37 -7.14 2.02 -0.45
C PRO A 37 -6.69 2.65 -1.78
N TYR A 38 -6.87 1.94 -2.91
CA TYR A 38 -6.50 2.45 -4.23
C TYR A 38 -7.26 3.73 -4.62
N VAL A 39 -8.54 3.85 -4.29
CA VAL A 39 -9.32 5.09 -4.49
C VAL A 39 -8.70 6.26 -3.74
N PHE A 40 -8.27 6.07 -2.49
CA PHE A 40 -7.62 7.13 -1.71
C PHE A 40 -6.25 7.53 -2.26
N ILE A 41 -5.51 6.59 -2.84
CA ILE A 41 -4.28 6.89 -3.59
C ILE A 41 -4.61 7.78 -4.79
N GLY A 42 -5.68 7.46 -5.54
CA GLY A 42 -6.16 8.26 -6.66
C GLY A 42 -6.59 9.67 -6.25
N ILE A 43 -7.30 9.82 -5.12
CA ILE A 43 -7.67 11.13 -4.57
C ILE A 43 -6.41 11.94 -4.22
N ALA A 44 -5.43 11.33 -3.56
CA ALA A 44 -4.18 11.99 -3.24
C ALA A 44 -3.44 12.46 -4.50
N TYR A 45 -3.44 11.66 -5.57
CA TYR A 45 -2.85 12.04 -6.86
C TYR A 45 -3.60 13.20 -7.49
N LEU A 46 -4.94 13.21 -7.47
CA LEU A 46 -5.73 14.33 -7.98
C LEU A 46 -5.39 15.63 -7.25
N VAL A 47 -5.38 15.58 -5.91
CA VAL A 47 -5.10 16.74 -5.07
C VAL A 47 -3.68 17.25 -5.30
N LEU A 48 -2.67 16.39 -5.18
CA LEU A 48 -1.28 16.83 -5.28
C LEU A 48 -0.86 17.17 -6.72
N ALA A 49 -1.28 16.40 -7.72
CA ALA A 49 -0.88 16.67 -9.11
C ALA A 49 -1.55 17.95 -9.64
N ILE A 50 -2.85 18.14 -9.37
CA ILE A 50 -3.57 19.31 -9.87
C ILE A 50 -3.20 20.54 -9.03
N ILE A 51 -3.42 20.51 -7.72
CA ILE A 51 -3.20 21.70 -6.88
C ILE A 51 -1.70 22.04 -6.83
N GLY A 52 -0.83 21.05 -6.61
CA GLY A 52 0.61 21.26 -6.59
C GLY A 52 1.14 21.75 -7.94
N GLY A 53 0.65 21.19 -9.05
CA GLY A 53 0.99 21.65 -10.40
C GLY A 53 0.59 23.10 -10.65
N LEU A 54 -0.66 23.47 -10.34
CA LEU A 54 -1.17 24.84 -10.51
C LEU A 54 -0.40 25.85 -9.64
N ILE A 55 -0.08 25.50 -8.39
CA ILE A 55 0.76 26.33 -7.52
C ILE A 55 2.15 26.51 -8.14
N ALA A 56 2.78 25.44 -8.61
CA ALA A 56 4.10 25.52 -9.24
C ALA A 56 4.09 26.38 -10.51
N MET A 57 3.03 26.31 -11.32
CA MET A 57 2.84 27.18 -12.49
C MET A 57 2.73 28.65 -12.06
N ARG A 58 1.94 28.96 -11.02
CA ARG A 58 1.84 30.33 -10.48
C ARG A 58 3.20 30.85 -10.01
N LEU A 59 3.94 30.06 -9.23
CA LEU A 59 5.24 30.45 -8.69
C LEU A 59 6.31 30.66 -9.78
N LYS A 60 6.19 29.94 -10.90
CA LYS A 60 7.09 30.08 -12.06
C LYS A 60 6.65 31.12 -13.09
N GLY A 61 5.50 31.75 -12.90
CA GLY A 61 4.94 32.74 -13.84
C GLY A 61 4.48 32.13 -15.17
N ASP A 62 4.04 30.87 -15.16
CA ASP A 62 3.63 30.14 -16.37
C ASP A 62 2.21 30.51 -16.83
N THR A 63 1.92 30.24 -18.10
CA THR A 63 0.61 30.47 -18.71
C THR A 63 -0.34 29.29 -18.45
N PHE A 64 -1.63 29.59 -18.28
CA PHE A 64 -2.69 28.59 -18.18
C PHE A 64 -3.30 28.23 -19.53
N SER A 65 -2.69 28.70 -20.63
CA SER A 65 -3.10 28.36 -21.99
C SER A 65 -2.55 27.00 -22.40
N TYR A 66 -3.43 26.10 -22.84
CA TYR A 66 -3.08 24.76 -23.33
C TYR A 66 -3.27 24.60 -24.84
N THR A 67 -3.37 25.70 -25.58
CA THR A 67 -3.53 25.72 -27.04
C THR A 67 -2.21 25.95 -27.78
N GLY A 68 -2.19 25.70 -29.09
CA GLY A 68 -1.01 25.92 -29.93
C GLY A 68 0.19 25.08 -29.48
N GLU A 69 1.33 25.72 -29.25
CA GLU A 69 2.58 25.07 -28.84
C GLU A 69 2.47 24.35 -27.48
N HIS A 70 1.53 24.74 -26.61
CA HIS A 70 1.30 24.13 -25.31
C HIS A 70 0.50 22.82 -25.37
N PHE A 71 -0.17 22.54 -26.49
CA PHE A 71 -1.02 21.35 -26.63
C PHE A 71 -0.20 20.05 -26.66
N ALA A 72 0.97 20.05 -27.32
CA ALA A 72 1.81 18.88 -27.38
C ALA A 72 2.35 18.47 -25.98
N PRO A 73 2.94 19.39 -25.18
CA PRO A 73 3.27 19.11 -23.79
C PRO A 73 2.09 18.65 -22.95
N ALA A 74 0.92 19.27 -23.09
CA ALA A 74 -0.29 18.87 -22.36
C ALA A 74 -0.71 17.43 -22.68
N LYS A 75 -0.70 17.05 -23.97
CA LYS A 75 -1.01 15.70 -24.43
C LYS A 75 -0.02 14.66 -23.89
N TRP A 76 1.28 14.94 -23.95
CA TRP A 76 2.30 14.04 -23.41
C TRP A 76 2.25 13.95 -21.88
N GLY A 77 1.96 15.05 -21.20
CA GLY A 77 1.73 15.08 -19.75
C GLY A 77 0.54 14.21 -19.36
N PHE A 78 -0.57 14.30 -20.11
CA PHE A 78 -1.73 13.44 -19.90
C PHE A 78 -1.41 11.96 -20.11
N LEU A 79 -0.73 11.61 -21.21
CA LEU A 79 -0.34 10.22 -21.48
C LEU A 79 0.61 9.67 -20.41
N ALA A 80 1.57 10.48 -19.96
CA ALA A 80 2.45 10.13 -18.85
C ALA A 80 1.65 9.91 -17.56
N GLY A 81 0.64 10.75 -17.29
CA GLY A 81 -0.30 10.57 -16.18
C GLY A 81 -1.08 9.26 -16.26
N CYS A 82 -1.58 8.88 -17.45
CA CYS A 82 -2.24 7.60 -17.67
C CYS A 82 -1.31 6.41 -17.38
N LEU A 83 -0.07 6.45 -17.87
CA LEU A 83 0.93 5.41 -17.57
C LEU A 83 1.24 5.33 -16.08
N GLY A 84 1.34 6.46 -15.39
CA GLY A 84 1.53 6.51 -13.94
C GLY A 84 0.36 5.91 -13.17
N ALA A 85 -0.88 6.23 -13.54
CA ALA A 85 -2.08 5.68 -12.91
C ALA A 85 -2.20 4.17 -13.15
N LEU A 86 -1.94 3.68 -14.36
CA LEU A 86 -1.90 2.25 -14.66
C LEU A 86 -0.79 1.54 -13.89
N GLY A 87 0.38 2.15 -13.79
CA GLY A 87 1.49 1.63 -12.97
C GLY A 87 1.09 1.51 -11.50
N ALA A 88 0.43 2.52 -10.93
CA ALA A 88 -0.06 2.49 -9.55
C ALA A 88 -1.13 1.40 -9.33
N LEU A 89 -2.00 1.16 -10.32
CA LEU A 89 -2.97 0.07 -10.31
C LEU A 89 -2.25 -1.28 -10.19
N PHE A 90 -1.33 -1.59 -11.12
CA PHE A 90 -0.60 -2.84 -11.13
C PHE A 90 0.25 -3.03 -9.88
N LEU A 91 0.89 -1.96 -9.40
CA LEU A 91 1.67 -1.96 -8.17
C LEU A 91 0.82 -2.30 -6.96
N THR A 92 -0.34 -1.65 -6.82
CA THR A 92 -1.27 -1.90 -5.72
C THR A 92 -1.80 -3.34 -5.78
N SER A 93 -2.20 -3.82 -6.96
CA SER A 93 -2.62 -5.21 -7.15
C SER A 93 -1.52 -6.20 -6.78
N ALA A 94 -0.29 -6.00 -7.26
CA ALA A 94 0.85 -6.87 -6.93
C ALA A 94 1.16 -6.89 -5.43
N MET A 95 1.10 -5.74 -4.77
CA MET A 95 1.28 -5.61 -3.33
C MET A 95 0.22 -6.36 -2.53
N MET A 96 -1.01 -6.41 -3.01
CA MET A 96 -2.12 -7.04 -2.28
C MET A 96 -2.20 -8.54 -2.55
N THR A 97 -1.87 -8.99 -3.77
CA THR A 97 -1.72 -10.42 -4.08
C THR A 97 -0.51 -11.04 -3.37
N SER A 98 0.56 -10.26 -3.13
CA SER A 98 1.75 -10.71 -2.39
C SER A 98 1.63 -10.59 -0.86
N LYS A 99 0.43 -10.36 -0.31
CA LYS A 99 0.19 -10.13 1.13
C LYS A 99 1.03 -9.00 1.73
N GLY A 100 1.34 -7.97 0.94
CA GLY A 100 2.09 -6.80 1.39
C GLY A 100 3.60 -6.97 1.40
N ASN A 101 4.15 -7.95 0.66
CA ASN A 101 5.58 -8.13 0.54
C ASN A 101 6.22 -7.03 -0.34
N ALA A 102 6.33 -5.82 0.22
CA ALA A 102 6.97 -4.67 -0.41
C ALA A 102 8.44 -4.97 -0.77
N LEU A 103 9.08 -5.82 0.02
CA LEU A 103 10.50 -6.15 -0.13
C LEU A 103 10.76 -6.93 -1.42
N LEU A 104 9.79 -7.73 -1.88
CA LEU A 104 9.87 -8.43 -3.15
C LEU A 104 9.39 -7.56 -4.32
N VAL A 105 8.26 -6.85 -4.15
CA VAL A 105 7.62 -6.14 -5.27
C VAL A 105 8.39 -4.86 -5.64
N MET A 106 8.89 -4.10 -4.67
CA MET A 106 9.51 -2.79 -4.94
C MET A 106 10.80 -2.89 -5.79
N PRO A 107 11.77 -3.79 -5.48
CA PRO A 107 12.97 -3.92 -6.30
C PRO A 107 12.65 -4.31 -7.74
N ILE A 108 11.70 -5.22 -7.95
CA ILE A 108 11.28 -5.65 -9.29
C ILE A 108 10.73 -4.48 -10.09
N VAL A 109 9.85 -3.69 -9.49
CA VAL A 109 9.19 -2.56 -10.16
C VAL A 109 10.19 -1.46 -10.50
N PHE A 110 11.01 -1.02 -9.54
CA PHE A 110 11.95 0.08 -9.77
C PHE A 110 13.15 -0.33 -10.63
N GLY A 111 13.73 -1.50 -10.41
CA GLY A 111 14.80 -2.01 -11.26
C GLY A 111 14.32 -2.34 -12.67
N GLY A 112 13.09 -2.85 -12.79
CA GLY A 112 12.42 -3.05 -14.08
C GLY A 112 12.20 -1.72 -14.81
N ALA A 113 11.70 -0.69 -14.15
CA ALA A 113 11.47 0.62 -14.75
C ALA A 113 12.75 1.26 -15.32
N VAL A 114 13.86 1.18 -14.58
CA VAL A 114 15.18 1.65 -15.05
C VAL A 114 15.61 0.88 -16.29
N SER A 115 15.46 -0.45 -16.28
CA SER A 115 15.81 -1.32 -17.41
C SER A 115 14.96 -1.05 -18.65
N VAL A 116 13.63 -0.93 -18.49
CA VAL A 116 12.69 -0.63 -19.58
C VAL A 116 13.02 0.72 -20.22
N THR A 117 13.36 1.73 -19.42
CA THR A 117 13.76 3.05 -19.94
C THR A 117 15.03 2.94 -20.77
N ALA A 118 16.05 2.24 -20.26
CA ALA A 118 17.30 2.02 -20.98
C ALA A 118 17.08 1.27 -22.31
N LEU A 119 16.26 0.22 -22.31
CA LEU A 119 15.93 -0.55 -23.52
C LEU A 119 15.16 0.29 -24.53
N TYR A 120 14.15 1.04 -24.09
CA TYR A 120 13.37 1.92 -24.97
C TYR A 120 14.27 3.00 -25.61
N SER A 121 15.14 3.65 -24.83
CA SER A 121 16.10 4.63 -25.35
C SER A 121 17.06 4.01 -26.36
N THR A 122 17.57 2.81 -26.07
CA THR A 122 18.46 2.06 -26.96
C THR A 122 17.79 1.72 -28.28
N TRP A 123 16.55 1.22 -28.21
CA TRP A 123 15.75 0.91 -29.40
C TRP A 123 15.45 2.16 -30.22
N ARG A 124 15.09 3.28 -29.57
CA ARG A 124 14.76 4.54 -30.26
C ARG A 124 15.95 5.15 -31.00
N LEU A 125 17.16 4.94 -30.49
CA LEU A 125 18.42 5.47 -31.02
C LEU A 125 19.21 4.42 -31.83
N TRP A 126 18.61 3.25 -32.07
CA TRP A 126 19.28 2.15 -32.74
C TRP A 126 19.74 2.55 -34.13
N GLY A 127 21.02 2.32 -34.45
CA GLY A 127 21.62 2.70 -35.72
C GLY A 127 21.91 4.19 -35.90
N HIS A 128 21.51 5.05 -34.96
CA HIS A 128 21.77 6.50 -35.00
C HIS A 128 22.92 6.94 -34.11
N VAL A 129 23.27 6.15 -33.09
CA VAL A 129 24.38 6.42 -32.15
C VAL A 129 25.13 5.14 -31.81
N GLN A 130 26.39 5.29 -31.37
CA GLN A 130 27.16 4.19 -30.81
C GLN A 130 26.65 3.85 -29.40
N ILE A 131 26.06 2.66 -29.24
CA ILE A 131 25.57 2.17 -27.95
C ILE A 131 26.75 1.56 -27.19
N SER A 132 27.09 2.12 -26.02
CA SER A 132 28.18 1.58 -25.20
C SER A 132 27.83 0.18 -24.68
N PRO A 133 28.72 -0.83 -24.83
CA PRO A 133 28.52 -2.16 -24.26
C PRO A 133 28.32 -2.16 -22.73
N VAL A 134 28.82 -1.13 -22.04
CA VAL A 134 28.68 -0.95 -20.58
C VAL A 134 27.22 -0.77 -20.17
N LEU A 135 26.35 -0.28 -21.07
CA LEU A 135 24.91 -0.17 -20.80
C LEU A 135 24.30 -1.54 -20.49
N TRP A 136 24.64 -2.56 -21.29
CA TRP A 136 24.14 -3.92 -21.11
C TRP A 136 24.63 -4.54 -19.81
N VAL A 137 25.89 -4.26 -19.44
CA VAL A 137 26.44 -4.63 -18.12
C VAL A 137 25.66 -3.94 -17.00
N GLY A 138 25.32 -2.66 -17.15
CA GLY A 138 24.49 -1.93 -16.20
C GLY A 138 23.10 -2.55 -16.01
N ILE A 139 22.42 -2.91 -17.11
CA ILE A 139 21.11 -3.58 -17.07
C ILE A 139 21.23 -4.95 -16.36
N ALA A 140 22.26 -5.73 -16.70
CA ALA A 140 22.51 -7.01 -16.04
C ALA A 140 22.78 -6.86 -14.53
N MET A 141 23.56 -5.84 -14.14
CA MET A 141 23.82 -5.52 -12.73
C MET A 141 22.56 -5.08 -11.99
N VAL A 142 21.67 -4.32 -12.63
CA VAL A 142 20.36 -3.98 -12.04
C VAL A 142 19.56 -5.26 -11.80
N ALA A 143 19.50 -6.17 -12.76
CA ALA A 143 18.79 -7.44 -12.60
C ALA A 143 19.34 -8.28 -11.43
N VAL A 144 20.67 -8.40 -11.32
CA VAL A 144 21.33 -9.07 -10.19
C VAL A 144 21.01 -8.36 -8.88
N GLY A 145 21.10 -7.02 -8.84
CA GLY A 145 20.79 -6.22 -7.66
C GLY A 145 19.35 -6.40 -7.20
N VAL A 146 18.39 -6.42 -8.12
CA VAL A 146 16.98 -6.70 -7.83
C VAL A 146 16.81 -8.07 -7.19
N ILE A 147 17.43 -9.12 -7.75
CA ILE A 147 17.35 -10.48 -7.21
C ILE A 147 17.97 -10.52 -5.81
N LEU A 148 19.15 -9.96 -5.61
CA LEU A 148 19.83 -9.94 -4.31
C LEU A 148 19.01 -9.20 -3.26
N VAL A 149 18.46 -8.02 -3.58
CA VAL A 149 17.62 -7.27 -2.65
C VAL A 149 16.35 -8.04 -2.34
N ALA A 150 15.62 -8.53 -3.35
CA ALA A 150 14.37 -9.25 -3.14
C ALA A 150 14.55 -10.55 -2.33
N THR A 151 15.68 -11.24 -2.47
CA THR A 151 15.95 -12.51 -1.77
C THR A 151 16.55 -12.32 -0.38
N ASN A 152 17.38 -11.29 -0.16
CA ASN A 152 18.11 -11.10 1.10
C ASN A 152 17.47 -10.07 2.03
N THR A 153 16.49 -9.27 1.57
CA THR A 153 15.82 -8.33 2.48
C THR A 153 15.01 -9.13 3.53
N PRO A 154 15.24 -8.92 4.84
CA PRO A 154 14.58 -9.70 5.88
C PRO A 154 13.05 -9.54 5.81
N HIS A 155 12.37 -10.64 5.54
CA HIS A 155 10.92 -10.71 5.62
C HIS A 155 10.53 -10.69 7.09
N GLY A 156 10.35 -9.49 7.65
CA GLY A 156 9.81 -9.35 8.99
C GLY A 156 8.48 -10.09 9.04
N HIS A 157 8.42 -11.18 9.81
CA HIS A 157 7.16 -11.71 10.29
C HIS A 157 6.39 -10.50 10.83
N ALA A 158 5.17 -10.27 10.34
CA ALA A 158 4.23 -9.38 10.98
C ALA A 158 4.36 -9.62 12.49
N ALA A 159 4.66 -8.54 13.24
CA ALA A 159 4.97 -8.62 14.66
C ALA A 159 4.08 -9.67 15.32
N ALA A 160 4.71 -10.69 15.92
CA ALA A 160 3.97 -11.69 16.67
C ALA A 160 3.02 -10.93 17.58
N LYS A 161 1.72 -11.14 17.36
CA LYS A 161 0.65 -10.69 18.26
C LYS A 161 1.17 -10.93 19.68
N PRO A 162 1.22 -9.92 20.57
CA PRO A 162 1.58 -10.19 21.96
C PRO A 162 0.70 -11.34 22.44
N ALA A 163 1.35 -12.49 22.65
CA ALA A 163 0.73 -13.60 23.33
C ALA A 163 0.29 -13.03 24.67
N ALA A 164 -0.98 -13.24 25.01
CA ALA A 164 -1.48 -12.98 26.33
C ALA A 164 -0.57 -13.71 27.34
N ALA A 165 0.33 -12.97 27.97
CA ALA A 165 1.01 -13.42 29.17
C ALA A 165 0.09 -13.09 30.33
N ALA A 166 -0.75 -14.05 30.68
CA ALA A 166 -1.32 -14.12 32.01
C ALA A 166 -0.20 -14.52 32.99
N ALA A 167 -0.02 -13.73 34.05
CA ALA A 167 0.45 -14.14 35.38
C ALA A 167 0.30 -12.92 36.32
N THR A 168 -0.79 -12.81 37.08
CA THR A 168 -0.88 -13.17 38.52
C THR A 168 0.25 -12.63 39.39
N ALA A 169 -0.05 -11.57 40.17
CA ALA A 169 0.38 -11.39 41.56
C ALA A 169 -0.39 -10.20 42.19
N GLY A 170 -1.11 -10.45 43.27
CA GLY A 170 -1.85 -9.44 44.04
C GLY A 170 -3.02 -10.01 44.83
N ASP A 171 -2.70 -10.87 45.81
CA ASP A 171 -3.59 -11.52 46.77
C ASP A 171 -4.05 -10.59 47.93
N SER A 172 -5.10 -11.02 48.63
CA SER A 172 -5.65 -10.59 49.95
C SER A 172 -6.67 -9.42 49.93
N ALA A 173 -7.90 -9.53 50.46
CA ALA A 173 -8.36 -10.26 51.64
C ALA A 173 -9.84 -10.76 51.56
N ALA A 174 -10.06 -11.87 52.28
CA ALA A 174 -11.24 -12.76 52.42
C ALA A 174 -12.42 -12.18 53.26
N PRO A 175 -13.43 -12.97 53.75
CA PRO A 175 -13.89 -14.31 53.38
C PRO A 175 -15.42 -14.45 53.16
N GLU A 176 -15.79 -15.63 52.65
CA GLU A 176 -17.12 -16.24 52.51
C GLU A 176 -17.81 -16.54 53.87
N PRO A 177 -19.12 -16.90 53.88
CA PRO A 177 -19.37 -18.35 54.00
C PRO A 177 -20.53 -18.90 53.14
N ALA A 178 -20.24 -20.05 52.52
CA ALA A 178 -21.07 -21.19 52.14
C ALA A 178 -22.22 -21.50 53.14
N ALA A 179 -23.35 -22.14 52.87
CA ALA A 179 -23.90 -23.02 51.80
C ALA A 179 -25.44 -23.16 52.08
N PRO A 180 -26.21 -24.18 51.63
CA PRO A 180 -26.08 -25.11 50.51
C PRO A 180 -27.39 -25.24 49.67
N ALA A 181 -27.36 -26.13 48.68
CA ALA A 181 -28.49 -26.53 47.85
C ALA A 181 -29.33 -27.69 48.45
N ILE A 182 -30.62 -27.70 48.05
CA ILE A 182 -31.58 -28.83 47.84
C ILE A 182 -31.87 -29.90 48.93
N GLY A 183 -33.18 -30.01 49.25
CA GLY A 183 -33.94 -31.12 49.83
C GLY A 183 -35.33 -30.57 50.20
N GLY A 184 -36.50 -31.10 49.88
CA GLY A 184 -37.01 -32.45 49.62
C GLY A 184 -38.39 -32.54 50.31
N SER A 185 -39.36 -33.29 49.77
CA SER A 185 -40.69 -33.65 50.34
C SER A 185 -41.67 -32.49 50.64
N ASP A 186 -43.00 -32.59 50.57
CA ASP A 186 -43.97 -33.61 50.15
C ASP A 186 -45.33 -32.89 50.09
N ASP A 187 -46.32 -33.59 49.51
CA ASP A 187 -47.75 -33.54 49.85
C ASP A 187 -48.76 -32.64 49.10
N ALA A 188 -49.73 -33.38 48.56
CA ALA A 188 -51.17 -33.13 48.52
C ALA A 188 -51.78 -32.40 47.30
N ASP A 189 -52.16 -33.23 46.32
CA ASP A 189 -53.41 -33.08 45.56
C ASP A 189 -54.60 -33.39 46.50
N PRO A 190 -55.79 -32.77 46.32
CA PRO A 190 -56.71 -33.28 45.32
C PRO A 190 -57.55 -32.23 44.55
N GLU A 191 -57.88 -32.56 43.30
CA GLU A 191 -59.05 -32.15 42.49
C GLU A 191 -60.42 -32.22 43.25
N PRO A 192 -61.60 -31.79 42.70
CA PRO A 192 -61.95 -31.31 41.33
C PRO A 192 -62.95 -30.12 41.28
N ILE A 193 -63.35 -29.69 40.07
CA ILE A 193 -64.76 -29.49 39.57
C ILE A 193 -64.82 -28.39 38.49
N ALA A 194 -65.43 -28.78 37.37
CA ALA A 194 -65.66 -28.11 36.08
C ALA A 194 -66.73 -26.98 36.12
N PRO A 195 -67.40 -26.56 35.01
CA PRO A 195 -66.98 -26.20 33.64
C PRO A 195 -67.56 -24.82 33.20
N ASP A 196 -67.38 -24.49 31.91
CA ASP A 196 -68.23 -23.66 31.03
C ASP A 196 -68.24 -22.13 31.16
N SER A 197 -67.82 -21.45 30.08
CA SER A 197 -68.79 -20.86 29.12
C SER A 197 -68.07 -20.04 28.05
N LYS A 198 -68.47 -20.27 26.80
CA LYS A 198 -68.16 -19.48 25.61
C LYS A 198 -68.76 -18.07 25.70
N SER A 199 -68.05 -17.08 25.15
CA SER A 199 -68.56 -16.09 24.18
C SER A 199 -67.40 -15.32 23.58
#